data_AF-A0A2N5TUU2-F1
#
_entry.id   AF-A0A2N5TUU2-F1
#
_cell.length_a   1.000
_cell.length_b   1.000
_cell.length_c   1.000
_cell.angle_alpha   90.00
_cell.angle_beta   90.00
_cell.angle_gamma   90.00
#
_symmetry.space_group_name_H-M   'P 1'
#
loop_
_entity.id
_entity.type
_entity.pdbx_description
1 polymer ?
#
loop_
_entity_poly.entity_id
_entity_poly.type
_entity_poly.pdbx_seq_one_letter_code
_entity_poly.pdbx_strand_id
1 'polypeptide(L)'
;MDHIDHLNLGKLSRRDKLRVIRKELRVRQTLHGTLMEEWDQHVRWMAEQCQPTDNWRALINDWHNLMNNIKYEKAKADVSATGEVDAALEEVVLDNQRDDGEDADENWMTDNEEGEDVQGTNGRVAEKEMLARKMGMLLRSKSKKMLH
;
A
#
# COMPACT_ATOMS: atom_id res chain seq x y z
N MET A 1 32.02 12.17 5.09
CA MET A 1 31.05 11.84 4.03
C MET A 1 30.24 10.64 4.51
N ASP A 2 28.92 10.75 4.47
CA ASP A 2 28.02 9.75 5.05
C ASP A 2 27.58 8.72 4.00
N HIS A 3 27.25 7.50 4.42
CA HIS A 3 26.86 6.39 3.53
C HIS A 3 25.63 6.72 2.67
N ILE A 4 24.76 7.61 3.15
CA ILE A 4 23.57 8.10 2.43
C ILE A 4 23.96 8.96 1.21
N ASP A 5 25.07 9.71 1.27
CA ASP A 5 25.49 10.58 0.17
C ASP A 5 25.94 9.75 -1.05
N HIS A 6 26.53 8.58 -0.78
CA HIS A 6 27.04 7.66 -1.79
C HIS A 6 25.96 6.79 -2.44
N LEU A 7 24.72 6.78 -1.93
CA LEU A 7 23.64 6.00 -2.55
C LEU A 7 23.32 6.56 -3.93
N ASN A 8 23.43 5.73 -4.97
CA ASN A 8 23.07 6.11 -6.34
C ASN A 8 21.56 6.01 -6.55
N LEU A 9 20.84 7.07 -6.15
CA LEU A 9 19.42 7.26 -6.41
C LEU A 9 19.19 8.35 -7.46
N GLY A 10 20.12 8.50 -8.41
CA GLY A 10 20.12 9.61 -9.37
C GLY A 10 20.47 10.96 -8.72
N LYS A 11 20.01 12.06 -9.34
CA LYS A 11 20.31 13.45 -8.96
C LYS A 11 19.47 13.94 -7.76
N LEU A 12 19.12 13.07 -6.83
CA LEU A 12 18.33 13.42 -5.66
C LEU A 12 19.18 14.15 -4.62
N SER A 13 18.59 15.18 -4.01
CA SER A 13 19.17 15.81 -2.83
C SER A 13 19.28 14.81 -1.67
N ARG A 14 20.17 15.05 -0.71
CA ARG A 14 20.29 14.20 0.49
C ARG A 14 18.95 14.05 1.24
N ARG A 15 18.16 15.13 1.33
CA ARG A 15 16.82 15.14 1.92
C ARG A 15 15.86 14.21 1.18
N ASP A 16 15.91 14.22 -0.15
CA ASP A 16 15.05 13.38 -0.98
C ASP A 16 15.47 11.91 -0.91
N LYS A 17 16.77 11.62 -0.89
CA LYS A 17 17.29 10.27 -0.65
C LYS A 17 16.75 9.70 0.67
N LEU A 18 16.83 10.47 1.76
CA LEU A 18 16.27 10.07 3.05
C LEU A 18 14.76 9.81 3.01
N ARG A 19 14.02 10.63 2.27
CA ARG A 19 12.57 10.46 2.08
C ARG A 19 12.25 9.18 1.31
N VAL A 20 12.99 8.86 0.27
CA VAL A 20 12.85 7.59 -0.48
C VAL A 20 13.19 6.40 0.40
N ILE A 21 14.32 6.43 1.09
CA ILE A 21 14.75 5.37 2.02
C ILE A 21 13.67 5.13 3.09
N ARG A 22 13.14 6.19 3.70
CA ARG A 22 12.07 6.07 4.70
C ARG A 22 10.81 5.40 4.14
N LYS A 23 10.39 5.75 2.91
CA LYS A 23 9.24 5.12 2.26
C LYS A 23 9.49 3.64 1.99
N GLU A 24 10.66 3.30 1.44
CA GLU A 24 11.05 1.92 1.15
C GLU A 24 11.12 1.08 2.44
N LEU A 25 11.69 1.61 3.52
CA LEU A 25 11.74 0.93 4.81
C LEU A 25 10.34 0.65 5.35
N ARG A 26 9.38 1.59 5.22
CA ARG A 26 7.98 1.35 5.60
C ARG A 26 7.36 0.23 4.77
N VAL A 27 7.54 0.25 3.44
CA VAL A 27 7.01 -0.80 2.55
C VAL A 27 7.57 -2.17 2.94
N ARG A 28 8.89 -2.29 3.15
CA ARG A 28 9.53 -3.54 3.59
C ARG A 28 9.04 -3.99 4.95
N GLN A 29 8.88 -3.06 5.89
CA GLN A 29 8.38 -3.37 7.23
C GLN A 29 6.95 -3.90 7.17
N THR A 30 6.07 -3.32 6.36
CA THR A 30 4.70 -3.83 6.13
C THR A 30 4.72 -5.22 5.52
N LEU A 31 5.51 -5.44 4.46
CA LEU A 31 5.63 -6.76 3.82
C LEU A 31 6.13 -7.83 4.80
N HIS A 32 7.17 -7.48 5.57
CA HIS A 32 7.70 -8.36 6.60
C HIS A 32 6.67 -8.67 7.69
N GLY A 33 5.90 -7.65 8.12
CA GLY A 33 4.79 -7.82 9.07
C GLY A 33 3.77 -8.85 8.59
N THR A 34 3.31 -8.74 7.33
CA THR A 34 2.39 -9.71 6.72
C THR A 34 2.97 -11.12 6.71
N LEU A 35 4.24 -11.28 6.30
CA LEU A 35 4.90 -12.58 6.31
C LEU A 35 4.96 -13.17 7.73
N MET A 36 5.32 -12.37 8.74
CA MET A 36 5.35 -12.85 10.12
C MET A 36 3.96 -13.26 10.63
N GLU A 37 2.90 -12.51 10.29
CA GLU A 37 1.51 -12.86 10.63
C GLU A 37 1.12 -14.23 10.02
N GLU A 38 1.51 -14.52 8.77
CA GLU A 38 1.27 -15.81 8.11
C GLU A 38 2.02 -16.98 8.80
N TRP A 39 3.23 -16.71 9.27
CA TRP A 39 4.08 -17.71 9.93
C TRP A 39 3.71 -17.95 11.41
N ASP A 40 2.97 -17.03 12.05
CA ASP A 40 2.64 -17.09 13.48
C ASP A 40 1.99 -18.40 13.91
N GLN A 41 1.05 -18.92 13.12
CA GLN A 41 0.42 -20.21 13.42
C GLN A 41 1.42 -21.37 13.36
N HIS A 42 2.35 -21.37 12.40
CA HIS A 42 3.34 -22.42 12.24
C HIS A 42 4.36 -22.40 13.38
N VAL A 43 4.79 -21.20 13.80
CA VAL A 43 5.71 -21.03 14.93
C VAL A 43 5.05 -21.49 16.24
N ARG A 44 3.79 -21.11 16.47
CA ARG A 44 3.01 -21.59 17.62
C ARG A 44 2.74 -23.09 17.59
N TRP A 45 2.57 -23.67 16.41
CA TRP A 45 2.44 -25.13 16.30
C TRP A 45 3.77 -25.83 16.64
N MET A 46 4.89 -25.37 16.07
CA MET A 46 6.21 -25.93 16.40
C MET A 46 6.52 -25.77 17.89
N ALA A 47 6.10 -24.66 18.49
CA ALA A 47 6.22 -24.41 19.92
C ALA A 47 5.62 -25.46 20.83
N GLU A 48 4.44 -25.95 20.44
CA GLU A 48 3.68 -26.91 21.20
C GLU A 48 4.20 -28.34 20.99
N GLN A 49 4.76 -28.63 19.82
CA GLN A 49 5.13 -29.98 19.41
C GLN A 49 6.62 -30.30 19.60
N CYS A 50 7.51 -29.30 19.53
CA CYS A 50 8.94 -29.51 19.69
C CYS A 50 9.31 -29.49 21.18
N GLN A 51 10.06 -30.51 21.64
CA GLN A 51 10.60 -30.52 23.00
C GLN A 51 11.47 -29.27 23.22
N PRO A 52 11.19 -28.47 24.26
CA PRO A 52 11.83 -27.18 24.43
C PRO A 52 13.31 -27.35 24.78
N THR A 53 14.17 -26.68 24.02
CA THR A 53 15.52 -26.32 24.46
C THR A 53 15.44 -25.37 25.66
N ASP A 54 16.52 -25.24 26.44
CA ASP A 54 16.54 -24.39 27.64
C ASP A 54 16.13 -22.92 27.38
N ASN A 55 16.33 -22.44 26.15
CA ASN A 55 15.98 -21.09 25.70
C ASN A 55 14.58 -20.95 25.08
N TRP A 56 13.80 -22.02 25.00
CA TRP A 56 12.50 -22.05 24.33
C TRP A 56 11.54 -20.94 24.81
N ARG A 57 11.45 -20.75 26.14
CA ARG A 57 10.59 -19.72 26.75
C ARG A 57 11.00 -18.30 26.37
N ALA A 58 12.29 -18.05 26.20
CA ALA A 58 12.78 -16.73 25.77
C ALA A 58 12.40 -16.49 24.30
N LEU A 59 12.63 -17.48 23.44
CA LEU A 59 12.31 -17.38 22.01
C LEU A 59 10.82 -17.13 21.75
N ILE A 60 9.92 -17.83 22.46
CA ILE A 60 8.48 -17.62 22.29
C ILE A 60 8.02 -16.27 22.82
N ASN A 61 8.65 -15.75 23.89
CA ASN A 61 8.39 -14.40 24.38
C ASN A 61 8.85 -13.35 23.37
N ASP A 62 10.04 -13.52 22.78
CA ASP A 62 10.55 -12.63 21.73
C ASP A 62 9.64 -12.66 20.50
N TRP A 63 9.13 -13.83 20.13
CA TRP A 63 8.13 -13.97 19.06
C TRP A 63 6.83 -13.22 19.37
N HIS A 64 6.27 -13.37 20.58
CA HIS A 64 5.09 -12.62 20.99
C HIS A 64 5.32 -11.11 20.98
N ASN A 65 6.48 -10.66 21.45
CA ASN A 65 6.87 -9.26 21.43
C ASN A 65 6.95 -8.74 19.99
N LEU A 66 7.58 -9.48 19.09
CA LEU A 66 7.63 -9.15 17.67
C LEU A 66 6.22 -9.03 17.07
N MET A 67 5.34 -10.00 17.34
CA MET A 67 3.97 -10.01 16.81
C MET A 67 3.13 -8.84 17.34
N ASN A 68 3.29 -8.49 18.61
CA ASN A 68 2.63 -7.31 19.19
C ASN A 68 3.15 -6.01 18.56
N ASN A 69 4.45 -5.93 18.29
CA ASN A 69 5.05 -4.76 17.66
C ASN A 69 4.55 -4.58 16.22
N ILE A 70 4.41 -5.68 15.46
CA ILE A 70 3.80 -5.66 14.11
C ILE A 70 2.38 -5.11 14.16
N LYS A 71 1.55 -5.61 15.10
CA LYS A 71 0.16 -5.14 15.27
C LYS A 71 0.10 -3.66 15.63
N TYR A 72 0.97 -3.22 16.53
CA TYR A 72 1.07 -1.82 16.94
C TYR A 72 1.45 -0.90 15.77
N GLU A 73 2.50 -1.25 15.01
CA GLU A 73 2.95 -0.45 13.87
C GLU A 73 1.91 -0.41 12.74
N LYS A 74 1.17 -1.51 12.52
CA LYS A 74 0.05 -1.56 11.57
C LYS A 74 -1.08 -0.63 11.99
N ALA A 75 -1.51 -0.69 13.25
CA ALA A 75 -2.54 0.22 13.78
C ALA A 75 -2.11 1.69 13.70
N LYS A 76 -0.85 1.99 13.99
CA LYS A 76 -0.27 3.34 13.84
C LYS A 76 -0.28 3.83 12.39
N ALA A 77 0.05 2.95 11.44
CA ALA A 77 0.00 3.28 10.01
C ALA A 77 -1.44 3.56 9.55
N ASP A 78 -2.42 2.80 10.04
CA ASP A 78 -3.84 2.97 9.70
C ASP A 78 -4.42 4.28 10.26
N VAL A 79 -4.04 4.69 11.48
CA VAL A 79 -4.41 5.98 12.08
C VAL A 79 -3.79 7.16 11.30
N SER A 80 -2.53 7.04 10.90
CA SER A 80 -1.86 8.04 10.04
C SER A 80 -2.51 8.18 8.66
N ALA A 81 -3.21 7.14 8.17
CA ALA A 81 -3.92 7.18 6.89
C ALA A 81 -5.35 7.77 6.99
N THR A 82 -5.91 7.90 8.20
CA THR A 82 -7.34 8.23 8.39
C THR A 82 -7.62 9.56 9.08
N GLY A 83 -6.66 10.25 9.69
CA GLY A 83 -7.03 11.47 10.43
C GLY A 83 -5.95 12.41 10.94
N GLU A 84 -4.67 12.24 10.58
CA GLU A 84 -3.64 13.19 11.00
C GLU A 84 -2.79 13.61 9.81
N VAL A 85 -3.22 14.71 9.20
CA VAL A 85 -2.28 15.65 8.59
C VAL A 85 -1.32 16.04 9.70
N ASP A 86 -0.14 15.43 9.69
CA ASP A 86 0.99 15.88 10.50
C ASP A 86 1.19 17.37 10.19
N ALA A 87 0.75 18.26 11.08
CA ALA A 87 0.89 19.70 10.91
C ALA A 87 2.37 20.11 10.79
N ALA A 88 3.32 19.25 11.21
CA ALA A 88 4.75 19.45 10.96
C ALA A 88 5.19 19.05 9.53
N LEU A 89 4.29 18.49 8.72
CA LEU A 89 4.49 18.10 7.31
C LEU A 89 3.81 19.09 6.33
N GLU A 90 2.98 20.02 6.83
CA GLU A 90 2.38 21.12 6.05
C GLU A 90 3.32 22.32 5.83
N GLU A 91 4.51 22.39 6.44
CA GLU A 91 5.47 23.47 6.17
C GLU A 91 6.35 23.24 4.91
N VAL A 92 6.03 22.26 4.05
CA VAL A 92 6.73 22.09 2.76
C VAL A 92 5.78 21.53 1.69
N VAL A 93 4.61 22.15 1.52
CA VAL A 93 3.74 21.94 0.34
C VAL A 93 3.46 23.27 -0.37
N LEU A 94 4.36 24.25 -0.26
CA LEU A 94 4.37 25.47 -1.05
C LEU A 94 5.75 25.71 -1.69
N ASP A 95 6.24 24.76 -2.50
CA ASP A 95 7.22 25.09 -3.54
C ASP A 95 7.23 24.03 -4.64
N ASN A 96 6.09 23.89 -5.32
CA ASN A 96 6.00 23.16 -6.58
C ASN A 96 5.49 24.06 -7.71
N GLN A 97 5.66 25.37 -7.57
CA GLN A 97 5.44 26.35 -8.64
C GLN A 97 6.78 26.73 -9.28
N ARG A 98 7.39 25.75 -9.97
CA ARG A 98 8.07 25.99 -11.24
C ARG A 98 7.02 25.55 -12.27
N ASP A 99 6.10 26.39 -12.74
CA ASP A 99 6.35 27.53 -13.62
C ASP A 99 7.80 27.59 -14.14
N ASP A 100 8.09 26.70 -15.07
CA ASP A 100 9.24 26.85 -15.94
C ASP A 100 8.97 27.79 -17.11
N GLY A 101 7.85 28.53 -17.14
CA GLY A 101 7.65 29.74 -17.95
C GLY A 101 8.33 29.71 -19.31
N GLU A 102 8.24 28.58 -20.01
CA GLU A 102 8.83 28.44 -21.33
C GLU A 102 7.82 29.02 -22.31
N ASP A 103 8.11 30.27 -22.67
CA ASP A 103 7.44 31.14 -23.62
C ASP A 103 6.97 30.36 -24.87
N ALA A 104 5.69 30.00 -24.90
CA ALA A 104 5.08 29.35 -26.05
C ALA A 104 4.61 30.43 -27.02
N ASP A 105 5.43 30.62 -28.06
CA ASP A 105 5.22 31.47 -29.25
C ASP A 105 3.73 31.62 -29.67
N GLU A 106 3.30 32.88 -29.73
CA GLU A 106 1.98 33.36 -30.14
C GLU A 106 1.73 33.14 -31.64
N ASN A 107 1.48 31.90 -32.10
CA ASN A 107 0.95 31.72 -33.46
C ASN A 107 0.12 30.45 -33.70
N TRP A 108 -1.00 30.26 -32.99
CA TRP A 108 -2.03 29.33 -33.49
C TRP A 108 -3.46 29.71 -33.09
N MET A 109 -3.92 30.86 -33.58
CA MET A 109 -5.36 31.05 -33.82
C MET A 109 -5.63 30.85 -35.32
N THR A 110 -6.29 29.74 -35.66
CA THR A 110 -7.29 29.75 -36.72
C THR A 110 -8.45 28.89 -36.27
N ASP A 111 -9.57 29.56 -36.00
CA ASP A 111 -10.91 28.99 -35.88
C ASP A 111 -11.24 28.08 -37.07
N ASN A 112 -11.93 26.97 -36.80
CA ASN A 112 -12.98 26.53 -37.69
C ASN A 112 -14.01 25.65 -36.96
N GLU A 113 -15.26 25.84 -37.35
CA GLU A 113 -16.53 25.53 -36.71
C GLU A 113 -16.97 24.04 -36.68
N GLU A 114 -17.91 23.78 -35.75
CA GLU A 114 -19.10 22.89 -35.81
C GLU A 114 -18.98 21.35 -36.00
N GLY A 115 -19.73 20.61 -35.17
CA GLY A 115 -20.09 19.20 -35.39
C GLY A 115 -20.70 18.47 -34.17
N GLU A 116 -21.95 18.00 -34.32
CA GLU A 116 -22.92 17.51 -33.33
C GLU A 116 -22.75 16.05 -32.79
N ASP A 117 -23.30 15.83 -31.58
CA ASP A 117 -24.05 14.69 -30.97
C ASP A 117 -23.81 13.18 -31.28
N VAL A 118 -23.81 12.34 -30.22
CA VAL A 118 -24.76 11.21 -29.90
C VAL A 118 -24.17 10.06 -29.03
N GLN A 119 -25.02 9.57 -28.11
CA GLN A 119 -24.97 8.58 -27.03
C GLN A 119 -24.40 7.16 -27.28
N GLY A 120 -23.99 6.48 -26.19
CA GLY A 120 -23.78 5.02 -26.16
C GLY A 120 -23.45 4.38 -24.81
N THR A 121 -24.33 4.44 -23.79
CA THR A 121 -24.12 3.76 -22.49
C THR A 121 -25.20 2.72 -22.19
N ASN A 122 -25.28 1.64 -22.97
CA ASN A 122 -26.18 0.50 -22.65
C ASN A 122 -25.47 -0.85 -22.47
N GLY A 123 -24.15 -0.94 -22.68
CA GLY A 123 -23.39 -2.19 -22.51
C GLY A 123 -23.02 -2.53 -21.06
N ARG A 124 -22.77 -1.52 -20.22
CA ARG A 124 -22.25 -1.72 -18.84
C ARG A 124 -23.26 -2.29 -17.85
N VAL A 125 -24.56 -2.15 -18.11
CA VAL A 125 -25.61 -2.62 -17.19
C VAL A 125 -25.82 -4.13 -17.34
N ALA A 126 -25.79 -4.64 -18.57
CA ALA A 126 -25.96 -6.07 -18.86
C ALA A 126 -24.83 -6.94 -18.30
N GLU A 127 -23.58 -6.46 -18.37
CA GLU A 127 -22.41 -7.19 -17.86
C GLU A 127 -22.42 -7.31 -16.33
N LYS A 128 -22.84 -6.24 -15.62
CA LYS A 128 -22.98 -6.25 -14.16
C LYS A 128 -24.06 -7.22 -13.68
N GLU A 129 -25.17 -7.32 -14.41
CA GLU A 129 -26.25 -8.25 -14.06
C GLU A 129 -25.83 -9.73 -14.27
N MET A 130 -25.06 -10.00 -15.32
CA MET A 130 -24.53 -11.34 -15.59
C MET A 130 -23.53 -11.79 -14.52
N LEU A 131 -22.65 -10.89 -14.07
CA LEU A 131 -21.70 -11.16 -12.98
C LEU A 131 -22.41 -11.42 -11.65
N ALA A 132 -23.43 -10.64 -11.31
CA ALA A 132 -24.21 -10.83 -10.09
C ALA A 132 -24.90 -12.20 -10.07
N ARG A 133 -25.47 -12.63 -11.21
CA ARG A 133 -26.08 -13.96 -11.37
C ARG A 133 -25.05 -15.09 -11.23
N LYS A 134 -23.85 -14.92 -11.79
CA LYS A 134 -22.76 -15.91 -11.70
C LYS A 134 -22.24 -16.07 -10.27
N MET A 135 -22.07 -14.96 -9.55
CA MET A 135 -21.65 -14.97 -8.13
C MET A 135 -22.70 -15.64 -7.23
N GLY A 136 -23.99 -15.36 -7.45
CA GLY A 136 -25.07 -16.00 -6.70
C GLY A 136 -25.14 -17.53 -6.88
N MET A 137 -24.84 -18.03 -8.09
CA MET A 137 -24.76 -19.48 -8.33
C MET A 137 -23.55 -20.12 -7.66
N LEU A 138 -22.39 -19.44 -7.64
CA LEU A 138 -21.18 -19.96 -7.02
C LEU A 138 -21.32 -20.07 -5.50
N LEU A 139 -21.96 -19.09 -4.85
CA LEU A 139 -22.21 -19.11 -3.41
C LEU A 139 -23.17 -20.25 -3.02
N ARG A 140 -24.23 -20.48 -3.80
CA ARG A 140 -25.15 -21.63 -3.59
C ARG A 140 -24.46 -22.98 -3.77
N SER A 141 -23.54 -23.09 -4.74
CA SER A 141 -22.76 -24.32 -4.97
C SER A 141 -21.77 -24.60 -3.83
N LYS A 142 -21.11 -23.57 -3.30
CA LYS A 142 -20.20 -23.71 -2.14
C LYS A 142 -20.95 -24.08 -0.86
N SER A 143 -22.13 -23.51 -0.63
CA SER A 143 -22.96 -23.84 0.54
C SER A 143 -23.42 -25.30 0.52
N LYS A 144 -23.74 -25.84 -0.66
CA LYS A 144 -24.13 -27.26 -0.82
C LYS A 144 -22.97 -28.25 -0.62
N LYS A 145 -21.71 -27.79 -0.74
CA LYS A 145 -20.51 -28.60 -0.51
C LYS A 145 -20.02 -28.61 0.95
N MET A 146 -20.56 -27.75 1.83
CA MET A 146 -20.22 -27.72 3.26
C MET A 146 -21.19 -28.54 4.14
N LEU A 147 -22.17 -29.21 3.55
CA LEU A 147 -23.21 -29.98 4.25
C LEU A 147 -23.06 -31.51 4.11
N HIS A 148 -21.89 -31.99 3.69
CA HIS A 148 -21.43 -33.39 3.75
C HIS A 148 -19.99 -33.39 4.27
#